data_AF-A0AAV7FFF3-F1
#
_entry.id   AF-A0AAV7FFF3-F1
#
_cell.length_a   1.000
_cell.length_b   1.000
_cell.length_c   1.000
_cell.angle_alpha   90.00
_cell.angle_beta   90.00
_cell.angle_gamma   90.00
#
_symmetry.space_group_name_H-M   'P 1'
#
loop_
_entity.id
_entity.type
_entity.pdbx_description
1 polymer ?
#
loop_
_entity_poly.entity_id
_entity_poly.type
_entity_poly.pdbx_seq_one_letter_code
_entity_poly.pdbx_strand_id
1 'polypeptide(L)'
;MEGAKYQVDLGNLMAFDPNHHFSSKPANRDELVAECLQKGTELVQAVADALFNLPSRDDPDGPIVTLPQPTTKLPREKHLPQPKPPTKWELFAKAKGIKKRKKDKIVYDEQTGTWKRTHGYDRVNDIRDIPIIEAKSSDEPGEDPFRKSEKEKKKRVEKQEKNRLQNLKQATKLEAKKTGQLDQLPSHIQLAATALPITGTQHTPKKAGKVELGNVAGMAATSTASGGKFDKKLPGEKPAKHSGKHRKFLPVVEGKGIGSQEQQQTEKILNKLISKNSHEILNVDKAVTMYNVKAEKKRRKEKVDYSSSMSKKLKPNKKPLKKASKQGQKSK
;
A
#
# COMPACT_ATOMS: atom_id res chain seq x y z
N MET A 1 38.16 -36.08 27.71
CA MET A 1 37.15 -35.23 27.04
C MET A 1 37.05 -33.96 27.85
N GLU A 2 37.91 -32.99 27.57
CA GLU A 2 37.80 -31.64 28.14
C GLU A 2 36.43 -31.09 27.73
N GLY A 3 35.59 -30.76 28.71
CA GLY A 3 34.30 -30.13 28.42
C GLY A 3 34.56 -28.86 27.62
N ALA A 4 33.89 -28.73 26.48
CA ALA A 4 34.03 -27.56 25.61
C ALA A 4 33.75 -26.29 26.44
N LYS A 5 34.81 -25.52 26.72
CA LYS A 5 34.77 -24.31 27.53
C LYS A 5 33.84 -23.25 26.92
N TYR A 6 33.64 -23.30 25.60
CA TYR A 6 32.82 -22.38 24.82
C TYR A 6 31.92 -23.15 23.85
N GLN A 7 30.69 -22.66 23.65
CA GLN A 7 29.77 -23.17 22.64
C GLN A 7 29.95 -22.37 21.35
N VAL A 8 30.40 -23.03 20.28
CA VAL A 8 30.66 -22.36 18.98
C VAL A 8 29.56 -22.71 17.96
N ASP A 9 28.94 -21.69 17.38
CA ASP A 9 28.00 -21.79 16.24
C ASP A 9 28.69 -21.28 14.97
N LEU A 10 29.39 -22.18 14.30
CA LEU A 10 30.16 -21.89 13.08
C LEU A 10 29.30 -21.36 11.93
N GLY A 11 28.03 -21.78 11.84
CA GLY A 11 27.14 -21.31 10.77
C GLY A 11 26.83 -19.81 10.86
N ASN A 12 26.88 -19.25 12.06
CA ASN A 12 26.73 -17.81 12.31
C ASN A 12 28.06 -17.12 12.70
N LEU A 13 29.18 -17.86 12.72
CA LEU A 13 30.48 -17.39 13.20
C LEU A 13 30.40 -16.79 14.61
N MET A 14 29.66 -17.44 15.51
CA MET A 14 29.46 -16.99 16.89
C MET A 14 30.07 -17.97 17.89
N ALA A 15 30.57 -17.45 19.01
CA ALA A 15 30.92 -18.24 20.19
C ALA A 15 30.25 -17.69 21.44
N PHE A 16 29.85 -18.59 22.33
CA PHE A 16 29.16 -18.28 23.58
C PHE A 16 29.96 -18.84 24.75
N ASP A 17 30.17 -18.01 25.77
CA ASP A 17 30.61 -18.45 27.09
C ASP A 17 29.42 -18.36 28.07
N PRO A 18 28.74 -19.48 28.40
CA PRO A 18 27.62 -19.47 29.33
C PRO A 18 28.04 -19.28 30.79
N ASN A 19 29.33 -19.45 31.10
CA ASN A 19 29.82 -19.44 32.48
C ASN A 19 30.40 -18.09 32.89
N HIS A 20 30.66 -17.18 31.95
CA HIS A 20 31.21 -15.87 32.26
C HIS A 20 30.15 -14.96 32.87
N HIS A 21 30.39 -14.52 34.11
CA HIS A 21 29.60 -13.53 34.81
C HIS A 21 30.51 -12.51 35.50
N PHE A 22 30.14 -11.23 35.48
CA PHE A 22 30.81 -10.22 36.29
C PHE A 22 30.40 -10.40 37.75
N SER A 23 31.34 -10.72 38.63
CA SER A 23 31.07 -10.99 40.04
C SER A 23 30.63 -9.74 40.82
N SER A 24 31.02 -8.54 40.36
CA SER A 24 30.62 -7.25 40.93
C SER A 24 30.60 -6.19 39.82
N LYS A 25 30.00 -5.01 40.09
CA LYS A 25 30.14 -3.86 39.19
C LYS A 25 31.58 -3.34 39.34
N PRO A 26 32.43 -3.43 38.31
CA PRO A 26 33.79 -2.91 38.42
C PRO A 26 33.73 -1.40 38.66
N ALA A 27 34.45 -0.94 39.68
CA ALA A 27 34.52 0.46 40.05
C ALA A 27 35.31 1.28 39.01
N ASN A 28 36.22 0.62 38.30
CA ASN A 28 37.13 1.23 37.35
C ASN A 28 36.81 0.77 35.92
N ARG A 29 36.64 1.73 35.01
CA ARG A 29 36.21 1.46 33.63
C ARG A 29 37.29 0.72 32.82
N ASP A 30 38.55 1.02 33.09
CA ASP A 30 39.68 0.49 32.31
C ASP A 30 39.91 -1.00 32.57
N GLU A 31 39.73 -1.45 33.81
CA GLU A 31 39.80 -2.86 34.20
C GLU A 31 38.70 -3.69 33.54
N LEU A 32 37.47 -3.15 33.49
CA LEU A 32 36.35 -3.79 32.79
C LEU A 32 36.64 -3.97 31.30
N VAL A 33 37.21 -2.94 30.66
CA VAL A 33 37.57 -3.00 29.24
C VAL A 33 38.65 -4.05 29.02
N ALA A 34 39.67 -4.10 29.88
CA ALA A 34 40.73 -5.09 29.78
C ALA A 34 40.20 -6.54 29.92
N GLU A 35 39.31 -6.80 30.90
CA GLU A 35 38.69 -8.11 31.07
C GLU A 35 37.80 -8.50 29.87
N CYS A 36 36.98 -7.55 29.38
CA CYS A 36 36.16 -7.76 28.17
C CYS A 36 37.02 -8.09 26.95
N LEU A 37 38.15 -7.39 26.77
CA LEU A 37 39.08 -7.64 25.68
C LEU A 37 39.71 -9.03 25.80
N GLN A 38 40.18 -9.42 26.99
CA GLN A 38 40.72 -10.76 27.22
C GLN A 38 39.70 -11.84 26.88
N LYS A 39 38.47 -11.73 27.39
CA LYS A 39 37.39 -12.69 27.09
C LYS A 39 36.99 -12.70 25.62
N GLY A 40 36.93 -11.52 25.00
CA GLY A 40 36.70 -11.38 23.58
C GLY A 40 37.77 -12.08 22.74
N THR A 41 39.04 -11.94 23.12
CA THR A 41 40.15 -12.64 22.44
C THR A 41 40.07 -14.16 22.59
N GLU A 42 39.73 -14.67 23.78
CA GLU A 42 39.52 -16.11 24.02
C GLU A 42 38.41 -16.68 23.12
N LEU A 43 37.28 -15.96 23.01
CA LEU A 43 36.14 -16.38 22.20
C LEU A 43 36.45 -16.36 20.70
N VAL A 44 37.08 -15.29 20.22
CA VAL A 44 37.48 -15.18 18.80
C VAL A 44 38.50 -16.26 18.45
N GLN A 45 39.44 -16.56 19.33
CA GLN A 45 40.39 -17.65 19.13
C GLN A 45 39.68 -19.00 19.00
N ALA A 46 38.71 -19.31 19.86
CA ALA A 46 37.92 -20.54 19.75
C ALA A 46 37.15 -20.65 18.42
N VAL A 47 36.63 -19.52 17.90
CA VAL A 47 35.98 -19.49 16.57
C VAL A 47 37.01 -19.73 15.47
N ALA A 48 38.17 -19.07 15.53
CA ALA A 48 39.22 -19.20 14.54
C ALA A 48 39.75 -20.63 14.47
N ASP A 49 40.07 -21.23 15.62
CA ASP A 49 40.55 -22.62 15.71
C ASP A 49 39.53 -23.59 15.10
N ALA A 50 38.24 -23.41 15.38
CA ALA A 50 37.19 -24.25 14.82
C ALA A 50 36.98 -24.01 13.31
N LEU A 51 37.14 -22.77 12.83
CA LEU A 51 36.99 -22.40 11.42
C LEU A 51 38.14 -22.94 10.56
N PHE A 52 39.39 -22.79 11.01
CA PHE A 52 40.57 -23.24 10.27
C PHE A 52 40.75 -24.77 10.28
N ASN A 53 40.06 -25.47 11.19
CA ASN A 53 39.97 -26.93 11.17
C ASN A 53 38.96 -27.49 10.15
N LEU A 54 38.12 -26.64 9.54
CA LEU A 54 37.19 -27.08 8.50
C LEU A 54 37.90 -27.37 7.18
N PRO A 55 37.39 -28.32 6.36
CA PRO A 55 37.99 -28.62 5.07
C PRO A 55 37.87 -27.41 4.12
N SER A 56 39.01 -26.87 3.71
CA SER A 56 39.11 -25.84 2.68
C SER A 56 39.04 -26.47 1.29
N ARG A 57 38.34 -25.80 0.37
CA ARG A 57 38.31 -26.13 -1.05
C ARG A 57 39.01 -25.03 -1.83
N ASP A 58 39.92 -25.42 -2.70
CA ASP A 58 40.57 -24.48 -3.61
C ASP A 58 39.59 -24.07 -4.71
N ASP A 59 39.38 -22.76 -4.84
CA ASP A 59 38.60 -22.12 -5.89
C ASP A 59 39.50 -21.08 -6.58
N PRO A 60 39.26 -20.69 -7.85
CA PRO A 60 40.07 -19.68 -8.53
C PRO A 60 40.20 -18.34 -7.78
N ASP A 61 39.21 -18.00 -6.95
CA ASP A 61 39.21 -16.79 -6.12
C ASP A 61 39.95 -16.96 -4.77
N GLY A 62 40.41 -18.18 -4.45
CA GLY A 62 41.15 -18.53 -3.23
C GLY A 62 40.58 -19.74 -2.49
N PRO A 63 41.17 -20.12 -1.33
CA PRO A 63 40.65 -21.21 -0.51
C PRO A 63 39.33 -20.81 0.16
N ILE A 64 38.25 -21.51 -0.15
CA ILE A 64 36.90 -21.28 0.38
C ILE A 64 36.54 -22.42 1.34
N VAL A 65 35.98 -22.07 2.50
CA VAL A 65 35.48 -23.03 3.49
C VAL A 65 33.96 -23.09 3.42
N THR A 66 33.39 -24.30 3.37
CA THR A 66 31.93 -24.48 3.44
C THR A 66 31.50 -24.55 4.91
N LEU A 67 30.78 -23.53 5.37
CA LEU A 67 30.28 -23.49 6.75
C LEU A 67 29.09 -24.45 6.96
N PRO A 68 28.96 -25.05 8.15
CA PRO A 68 27.79 -25.87 8.50
C PRO A 68 26.53 -25.00 8.63
N GLN A 69 25.36 -25.66 8.67
CA GLN A 69 24.10 -24.93 8.90
C GLN A 69 24.09 -24.29 10.30
N PRO A 70 23.56 -23.05 10.45
CA PRO A 70 23.43 -22.37 11.72
C PRO A 70 22.67 -23.19 12.77
N THR A 71 23.22 -23.31 13.97
CA THR A 71 22.57 -24.03 15.08
C THR A 71 21.55 -23.14 15.79
N THR A 72 21.84 -21.84 15.89
CA THR A 72 20.96 -20.87 16.55
C THR A 72 19.68 -20.65 15.74
N LYS A 73 18.54 -21.10 16.26
CA LYS A 73 17.23 -20.93 15.62
C LYS A 73 16.74 -19.50 15.78
N LEU A 74 16.80 -18.73 14.71
CA LEU A 74 16.27 -17.36 14.67
C LEU A 74 14.80 -17.36 14.19
N PRO A 75 13.94 -16.48 14.75
CA PRO A 75 12.59 -16.33 14.25
C PRO A 75 12.61 -15.77 12.83
N ARG A 76 11.71 -16.26 11.98
CA ARG A 76 11.56 -15.75 10.61
C ARG A 76 10.92 -14.37 10.63
N GLU A 77 11.36 -13.49 9.74
CA GLU A 77 10.73 -12.20 9.49
C GLU A 77 9.28 -12.36 9.00
N LYS A 78 9.03 -13.37 8.15
CA LYS A 78 7.73 -13.61 7.52
C LYS A 78 7.25 -15.03 7.79
N HIS A 79 5.93 -15.16 7.94
CA HIS A 79 5.26 -16.44 8.02
C HIS A 79 5.60 -17.31 6.80
N LEU A 80 5.51 -18.63 6.99
CA LEU A 80 5.71 -19.56 5.88
C LEU A 80 4.65 -19.29 4.80
N PRO A 81 5.04 -19.31 3.50
CA PRO A 81 4.09 -19.10 2.43
C PRO A 81 2.97 -20.14 2.53
N GLN A 82 1.74 -19.67 2.75
CA GLN A 82 0.61 -20.58 2.90
C GLN A 82 0.31 -21.28 1.57
N PRO A 83 -0.06 -22.57 1.58
CA PRO A 83 -0.46 -23.26 0.37
C PRO A 83 -1.68 -22.56 -0.23
N LYS A 84 -1.62 -22.26 -1.53
CA LYS A 84 -2.70 -21.58 -2.24
C LYS A 84 -3.99 -22.42 -2.12
N PRO A 85 -5.13 -21.81 -1.78
CA PRO A 85 -6.39 -22.55 -1.75
C PRO A 85 -6.73 -23.06 -3.16
N PRO A 86 -7.27 -24.29 -3.28
CA PRO A 86 -7.60 -24.88 -4.57
C PRO A 86 -8.70 -24.07 -5.28
N THR A 87 -8.56 -23.88 -6.58
CA THR A 87 -9.57 -23.20 -7.41
C THR A 87 -10.79 -24.08 -7.61
N LYS A 88 -11.93 -23.48 -7.99
CA LYS A 88 -13.17 -24.23 -8.29
C LYS A 88 -12.96 -25.31 -9.36
N TRP A 89 -12.12 -25.03 -10.36
CA TRP A 89 -11.78 -26.00 -11.40
C TRP A 89 -10.92 -27.15 -10.87
N GLU A 90 -9.96 -26.88 -9.98
CA GLU A 90 -9.14 -27.93 -9.36
C GLU A 90 -9.96 -28.83 -8.44
N LEU A 91 -10.91 -28.25 -7.68
CA LEU A 91 -11.87 -29.03 -6.90
C LEU A 91 -12.72 -29.93 -7.80
N PHE A 92 -13.22 -29.39 -8.90
CA PHE A 92 -13.97 -30.17 -9.90
C PHE A 92 -13.12 -31.26 -10.56
N ALA A 93 -11.89 -30.93 -10.97
CA ALA A 93 -10.97 -31.85 -11.60
C ALA A 93 -10.59 -33.00 -10.65
N LYS A 94 -10.36 -32.69 -9.37
CA LYS A 94 -10.11 -33.70 -8.33
C LYS A 94 -11.32 -34.60 -8.14
N ALA A 95 -12.53 -34.04 -8.03
CA ALA A 95 -13.76 -34.81 -7.86
C ALA A 95 -14.08 -35.70 -9.07
N LYS A 96 -13.72 -35.26 -10.29
CA LYS A 96 -13.88 -36.03 -11.52
C LYS A 96 -12.68 -36.92 -11.88
N GLY A 97 -11.61 -36.91 -11.08
CA GLY A 97 -10.39 -37.65 -11.40
C GLY A 97 -9.67 -37.18 -12.67
N ILE A 98 -9.89 -35.94 -13.11
CA ILE A 98 -9.27 -35.37 -14.30
C ILE A 98 -7.80 -35.06 -13.99
N LYS A 99 -6.90 -35.86 -14.56
CA LYS A 99 -5.45 -35.65 -14.44
C LYS A 99 -4.99 -34.57 -15.43
N LYS A 100 -4.22 -33.59 -14.94
CA LYS A 100 -3.61 -32.56 -15.79
C LYS A 100 -2.53 -33.19 -16.69
N ARG A 101 -2.69 -33.08 -18.00
CA ARG A 101 -1.69 -33.48 -18.99
C ARG A 101 -0.99 -32.25 -19.58
N LYS A 102 0.28 -32.39 -19.92
CA LYS A 102 1.01 -31.36 -20.67
C LYS A 102 0.44 -31.32 -22.09
N LYS A 103 0.18 -30.12 -22.60
CA LYS A 103 -0.15 -29.90 -24.01
C LYS A 103 1.12 -29.49 -24.75
N ASP A 104 1.30 -29.99 -25.97
CA ASP A 104 2.42 -29.61 -26.81
C ASP A 104 2.29 -28.17 -27.28
N LYS A 105 3.42 -27.50 -27.48
CA LYS A 105 3.46 -26.10 -27.91
C LYS A 105 3.26 -25.97 -29.42
N ILE A 106 3.54 -27.03 -30.16
CA ILE A 106 3.51 -27.10 -31.61
C ILE A 106 2.59 -28.26 -31.98
N VAL A 107 1.69 -28.01 -32.92
CA VAL A 107 0.69 -28.96 -33.40
C VAL A 107 0.75 -28.93 -34.92
N TYR A 108 0.65 -30.10 -35.54
CA TYR A 108 0.63 -30.22 -36.99
C TYR A 108 -0.69 -29.68 -37.54
N ASP A 109 -0.59 -28.74 -38.48
CA ASP A 109 -1.74 -28.19 -39.19
C ASP A 109 -1.94 -28.97 -40.50
N GLU A 110 -3.03 -29.75 -40.57
CA GLU A 110 -3.33 -30.60 -41.73
C GLU A 110 -3.62 -29.77 -42.99
N GLN A 111 -4.11 -28.54 -42.86
CA GLN A 111 -4.46 -27.69 -44.01
C GLN A 111 -3.21 -27.15 -44.72
N THR A 112 -2.19 -26.77 -43.96
CA THR A 112 -0.94 -26.23 -44.52
C THR A 112 0.19 -27.26 -44.57
N GLY A 113 -0.01 -28.44 -43.98
CA GLY A 113 1.00 -29.50 -43.89
C GLY A 113 2.22 -29.12 -43.04
N THR A 114 2.12 -28.11 -42.19
CA THR A 114 3.24 -27.53 -41.42
C THR A 114 3.01 -27.59 -39.92
N TRP A 115 4.11 -27.65 -39.17
CA TRP A 115 4.10 -27.61 -37.72
C TRP A 115 3.95 -26.16 -37.23
N LYS A 116 2.78 -25.83 -36.68
CA LYS A 116 2.45 -24.49 -36.20
C LYS A 116 2.26 -24.45 -34.68
N ARG A 117 2.33 -23.25 -34.09
CA ARG A 117 2.17 -23.10 -32.64
C ARG A 117 0.70 -23.26 -32.23
N THR A 118 0.43 -23.78 -31.03
CA THR A 118 -0.95 -23.84 -30.51
C THR A 118 -1.51 -22.45 -30.16
N HIS A 119 -0.63 -21.50 -29.84
CA HIS A 119 -0.97 -20.12 -29.49
C HIS A 119 0.16 -19.17 -29.87
N GLY A 120 -0.16 -17.88 -30.06
CA GLY A 120 0.82 -16.85 -30.41
C GLY A 120 0.81 -16.50 -31.90
N TYR A 121 1.98 -16.08 -32.41
CA TYR A 121 2.21 -15.82 -33.84
C TYR A 121 2.19 -17.12 -34.64
N ASP A 122 1.61 -17.07 -35.84
CA ASP A 122 1.45 -18.21 -36.77
C ASP A 122 0.90 -19.47 -36.07
N ARG A 123 -0.24 -19.28 -35.39
CA ARG A 123 -0.88 -20.34 -34.62
C ARG A 123 -1.80 -21.18 -35.49
N VAL A 124 -1.94 -22.46 -35.13
CA VAL A 124 -2.95 -23.35 -35.72
C VAL A 124 -4.36 -22.73 -35.58
N ASN A 125 -5.18 -22.87 -36.62
CA ASN A 125 -6.56 -22.40 -36.68
C ASN A 125 -6.70 -20.90 -36.36
N ASP A 126 -5.96 -20.03 -37.05
CA ASP A 126 -6.24 -18.60 -36.98
C ASP A 126 -7.39 -18.21 -37.91
N ILE A 127 -8.33 -17.43 -37.36
CA ILE A 127 -9.55 -17.05 -38.08
C ILE A 127 -9.20 -16.02 -39.17
N ARG A 128 -8.10 -15.28 -39.00
CA ARG A 128 -7.64 -14.26 -39.95
C ARG A 128 -7.09 -14.85 -41.25
N ASP A 129 -6.60 -16.09 -41.19
CA ASP A 129 -6.03 -16.78 -42.35
C ASP A 129 -7.12 -17.43 -43.20
N ILE A 130 -8.36 -17.50 -42.69
CA ILE A 130 -9.52 -18.05 -43.38
C ILE A 130 -10.16 -16.92 -44.22
N PRO A 131 -10.08 -16.97 -45.56
CA PRO A 131 -10.58 -15.89 -46.40
C PRO A 131 -12.11 -15.86 -46.49
N ILE A 132 -12.77 -17.02 -46.44
CA ILE A 132 -14.21 -17.18 -46.60
C ILE A 132 -14.72 -18.14 -45.53
N ILE A 133 -15.76 -17.74 -44.81
CA ILE A 133 -16.44 -18.58 -43.81
C ILE A 133 -17.79 -18.96 -44.40
N GLU A 134 -18.04 -20.27 -44.56
CA GLU A 134 -19.33 -20.79 -45.02
C GLU A 134 -20.43 -20.43 -44.02
N ALA A 135 -21.50 -19.82 -44.52
CA ALA A 135 -22.65 -19.45 -43.70
C ALA A 135 -23.43 -20.71 -43.28
N LYS A 136 -23.82 -20.78 -42.00
CA LYS A 136 -24.74 -21.82 -41.53
C LYS A 136 -26.17 -21.37 -41.80
N SER A 137 -27.11 -22.31 -41.94
CA SER A 137 -28.54 -22.01 -42.12
C SER A 137 -29.19 -21.23 -40.98
N SER A 138 -28.50 -21.11 -39.84
CA SER A 138 -28.92 -20.34 -38.66
C SER A 138 -28.34 -18.92 -38.60
N ASP A 139 -27.45 -18.54 -39.52
CA ASP A 139 -26.84 -17.21 -39.49
C ASP A 139 -27.75 -16.14 -40.09
N GLU A 140 -27.99 -15.07 -39.33
CA GLU A 140 -28.76 -13.92 -39.80
C GLU A 140 -28.03 -13.20 -40.95
N PRO A 141 -28.71 -12.97 -42.11
CA PRO A 141 -28.14 -12.21 -43.21
C PRO A 141 -27.80 -10.77 -42.79
N GLY A 142 -26.54 -10.37 -42.98
CA GLY A 142 -26.08 -8.99 -42.77
C GLY A 142 -25.11 -8.77 -41.61
N GLU A 143 -24.86 -9.77 -40.75
CA GLU A 143 -23.82 -9.66 -39.73
C GLU A 143 -22.52 -10.38 -40.13
N ASP A 144 -21.41 -9.64 -40.04
CA ASP A 144 -20.06 -10.10 -40.37
C ASP A 144 -19.58 -11.26 -39.43
N PRO A 145 -19.27 -12.45 -39.98
CA PRO A 145 -18.87 -13.62 -39.19
C PRO A 145 -17.53 -13.43 -38.45
N PHE A 146 -16.62 -12.61 -38.98
CA PHE A 146 -15.34 -12.31 -38.34
C PHE A 146 -15.57 -11.46 -37.10
N ARG A 147 -16.43 -10.44 -37.19
CA ARG A 147 -16.81 -9.61 -36.03
C ARG A 147 -17.54 -10.41 -34.97
N LYS A 148 -18.43 -11.34 -35.34
CA LYS A 148 -19.07 -12.28 -34.40
C LYS A 148 -18.02 -13.09 -33.63
N SER A 149 -17.07 -13.69 -34.34
CA SER A 149 -15.99 -14.50 -33.74
C SER A 149 -15.10 -13.69 -32.80
N GLU A 150 -14.76 -12.44 -33.15
CA GLU A 150 -14.02 -11.55 -32.26
C GLU A 150 -14.80 -11.18 -30.99
N LYS A 151 -16.09 -10.86 -31.13
CA LYS A 151 -16.97 -10.58 -29.98
C LYS A 151 -17.05 -11.81 -29.07
N GLU A 152 -17.21 -13.01 -29.61
CA GLU A 152 -17.24 -14.25 -28.84
C GLU A 152 -15.92 -14.54 -28.12
N LYS A 153 -14.77 -14.31 -28.79
CA LYS A 153 -13.46 -14.44 -28.17
C LYS A 153 -13.31 -13.48 -27.00
N LYS A 154 -13.69 -12.20 -27.16
CA LYS A 154 -13.69 -11.20 -26.08
C LYS A 154 -14.57 -11.65 -24.91
N LYS A 155 -15.81 -12.06 -25.18
CA LYS A 155 -16.73 -12.60 -24.16
C LYS A 155 -16.13 -13.79 -23.39
N ARG A 156 -15.42 -14.70 -24.07
CA ARG A 156 -14.75 -15.85 -23.44
C ARG A 156 -13.61 -15.41 -22.51
N VAL A 157 -12.79 -14.44 -22.96
CA VAL A 157 -11.71 -13.86 -22.15
C VAL A 157 -12.27 -13.12 -20.93
N GLU A 158 -13.31 -12.31 -21.11
CA GLU A 158 -14.00 -11.60 -20.01
C GLU A 158 -14.59 -12.59 -18.99
N LYS A 159 -15.20 -13.69 -19.46
CA LYS A 159 -15.69 -14.76 -18.59
C LYS A 159 -14.56 -15.41 -17.79
N GLN A 160 -13.40 -15.64 -18.43
CA GLN A 160 -12.23 -16.20 -17.76
C GLN A 160 -11.68 -15.24 -16.68
N GLU A 161 -11.55 -13.95 -16.99
CA GLU A 161 -11.11 -12.94 -16.01
C GLU A 161 -12.10 -12.81 -14.86
N LYS A 162 -13.41 -12.81 -15.13
CA LYS A 162 -14.45 -12.82 -14.09
C LYS A 162 -14.32 -14.03 -13.16
N ASN A 163 -14.10 -15.22 -13.72
CA ASN A 163 -13.89 -16.44 -12.93
C ASN A 163 -12.59 -16.37 -12.10
N ARG A 164 -11.51 -15.82 -12.68
CA ARG A 164 -10.24 -15.59 -11.98
C ARG A 164 -10.43 -14.65 -10.79
N LEU A 165 -11.11 -13.53 -10.98
CA LEU A 165 -11.41 -12.57 -9.92
C LEU A 165 -12.28 -13.19 -8.82
N GLN A 166 -13.26 -14.02 -9.18
CA GLN A 166 -14.08 -14.75 -8.20
C GLN A 166 -13.25 -15.74 -7.38
N ASN A 167 -12.37 -16.51 -8.02
CA ASN A 167 -11.47 -17.43 -7.31
C ASN A 167 -10.52 -16.69 -6.36
N LEU A 168 -9.96 -15.55 -6.80
CA LEU A 168 -9.12 -14.71 -5.93
C LEU A 168 -9.91 -14.16 -4.74
N LYS A 169 -11.14 -13.68 -4.94
CA LYS A 169 -12.01 -13.22 -3.84
C LYS A 169 -12.35 -14.34 -2.85
N GLN A 170 -12.56 -15.56 -3.33
CA GLN A 170 -12.79 -16.71 -2.46
C GLN A 170 -11.52 -17.11 -1.71
N ALA A 171 -10.36 -17.06 -2.37
CA ALA A 171 -9.06 -17.32 -1.75
C ALA A 171 -8.80 -16.34 -0.60
N THR A 172 -8.95 -15.04 -0.84
CA THR A 172 -8.74 -14.01 0.21
C THR A 172 -9.74 -14.15 1.35
N LYS A 173 -11.01 -14.50 1.06
CA LYS A 173 -12.02 -14.76 2.11
C LYS A 173 -11.65 -15.97 2.96
N LEU A 174 -11.10 -17.03 2.37
CA LEU A 174 -10.64 -18.20 3.10
C LEU A 174 -9.39 -17.90 3.93
N GLU A 175 -8.46 -17.12 3.39
CA GLU A 175 -7.28 -16.64 4.11
C GLU A 175 -7.68 -15.77 5.30
N ALA A 176 -8.54 -14.77 5.10
CA ALA A 176 -9.05 -13.91 6.17
C ALA A 176 -9.77 -14.70 7.28
N LYS A 177 -10.53 -15.76 6.91
CA LYS A 177 -11.16 -16.67 7.89
C LYS A 177 -10.14 -17.49 8.67
N LYS A 178 -9.03 -17.91 8.05
CA LYS A 178 -7.99 -18.71 8.69
C LYS A 178 -7.09 -17.86 9.60
N THR A 179 -6.80 -16.62 9.21
CA THR A 179 -5.90 -15.73 9.96
C THR A 179 -6.62 -14.93 11.05
N GLY A 180 -7.96 -14.95 11.09
CA GLY A 180 -8.75 -14.20 12.08
C GLY A 180 -8.71 -12.67 11.90
N GLN A 181 -8.01 -12.16 10.87
CA GLN A 181 -7.93 -10.74 10.53
C GLN A 181 -8.88 -10.46 9.37
N LEU A 182 -10.10 -10.01 9.69
CA LEU A 182 -11.17 -9.78 8.72
C LEU A 182 -10.98 -8.48 7.89
N ASP A 183 -10.04 -7.62 8.29
CA ASP A 183 -9.98 -6.22 7.84
C ASP A 183 -8.82 -5.86 6.89
N GLN A 184 -7.83 -6.73 6.64
CA GLN A 184 -6.76 -6.46 5.68
C GLN A 184 -7.02 -7.15 4.33
N LEU A 185 -8.02 -6.67 3.60
CA LEU A 185 -8.01 -6.78 2.14
C LEU A 185 -6.88 -5.88 1.59
N PRO A 186 -6.20 -6.24 0.49
CA PRO A 186 -5.24 -5.36 -0.18
C PRO A 186 -5.88 -4.00 -0.48
N SER A 187 -5.16 -2.89 -0.26
CA SER A 187 -5.67 -1.51 -0.36
C SER A 187 -6.40 -1.21 -1.68
N HIS A 188 -5.95 -1.82 -2.79
CA HIS A 188 -6.57 -1.68 -4.11
C HIS A 188 -7.97 -2.33 -4.20
N ILE A 189 -8.26 -3.35 -3.40
CA ILE A 189 -9.56 -4.06 -3.38
C ILE A 189 -10.51 -3.44 -2.35
N GLN A 190 -9.99 -2.91 -1.24
CA GLN A 190 -10.80 -2.18 -0.24
C GLN A 190 -11.56 -1.00 -0.88
N LEU A 191 -10.89 -0.22 -1.74
CA LEU A 191 -11.51 0.93 -2.43
C LEU A 191 -12.63 0.54 -3.41
N ALA A 192 -12.57 -0.66 -3.99
CA ALA A 192 -13.62 -1.19 -4.86
C ALA A 192 -14.78 -1.84 -4.07
N ALA A 193 -14.54 -2.25 -2.83
CA ALA A 193 -15.50 -2.97 -1.99
C ALA A 193 -16.25 -2.08 -0.99
N THR A 194 -15.75 -0.88 -0.65
CA THR A 194 -16.42 0.09 0.23
C THR A 194 -17.67 0.74 -0.38
N ALA A 195 -18.07 0.38 -1.60
CA ALA A 195 -19.36 0.74 -2.18
C ALA A 195 -20.53 -0.15 -1.71
N LEU A 196 -20.30 -1.15 -0.85
CA LEU A 196 -21.38 -1.96 -0.27
C LEU A 196 -21.26 -2.04 1.27
N PRO A 197 -22.39 -1.94 2.00
CA PRO A 197 -22.40 -2.00 3.45
C PRO A 197 -22.04 -3.42 3.94
N ILE A 198 -21.03 -3.51 4.80
CA ILE A 198 -20.70 -4.70 5.57
C ILE A 198 -21.74 -4.84 6.69
N THR A 199 -22.40 -5.99 6.74
CA THR A 199 -23.39 -6.35 7.76
C THR A 199 -22.74 -6.39 9.14
N GLY A 200 -23.20 -5.57 10.10
CA GLY A 200 -22.89 -5.79 11.52
C GLY A 200 -22.77 -4.57 12.44
N THR A 201 -22.74 -3.33 11.93
CA THR A 201 -22.74 -2.12 12.77
C THR A 201 -23.84 -1.16 12.34
N GLN A 202 -24.67 -0.71 13.29
CA GLN A 202 -25.81 0.20 13.08
C GLN A 202 -25.37 1.66 12.83
N HIS A 203 -24.27 1.87 12.12
CA HIS A 203 -23.93 3.20 11.63
C HIS A 203 -24.39 3.33 10.19
N THR A 204 -25.45 4.12 10.01
CA THR A 204 -25.90 4.54 8.68
C THR A 204 -24.70 5.10 7.92
N PRO A 205 -24.44 4.65 6.67
CA PRO A 205 -23.39 5.25 5.88
C PRO A 205 -23.73 6.74 5.76
N LYS A 206 -22.87 7.59 6.33
CA LYS A 206 -23.03 9.04 6.19
C LYS A 206 -23.10 9.32 4.69
N LYS A 207 -24.22 9.90 4.24
CA LYS A 207 -24.42 10.26 2.84
C LYS A 207 -23.20 11.04 2.39
N ALA A 208 -22.45 10.50 1.44
CA ALA A 208 -21.25 11.15 0.92
C ALA A 208 -21.61 12.60 0.55
N GLY A 209 -20.88 13.56 1.12
CA GLY A 209 -21.22 14.96 0.94
C GLY A 209 -21.15 15.35 -0.52
N LYS A 210 -21.95 16.32 -0.97
CA LYS A 210 -21.91 16.86 -2.34
C LYS A 210 -20.49 17.24 -2.78
N VAL A 211 -19.65 17.66 -1.83
CA VAL A 211 -18.25 18.02 -2.04
C VAL A 211 -17.38 16.78 -2.28
N GLU A 212 -17.56 15.72 -1.48
CA GLU A 212 -16.80 14.47 -1.59
C GLU A 212 -17.15 13.73 -2.88
N LEU A 213 -18.45 13.63 -3.21
CA LEU A 213 -18.90 13.06 -4.48
C LEU A 213 -18.37 13.86 -5.68
N GLY A 214 -18.31 15.19 -5.57
CA GLY A 214 -17.71 16.06 -6.60
C GLY A 214 -16.20 15.85 -6.76
N ASN A 215 -15.48 15.60 -5.66
CA ASN A 215 -14.04 15.33 -5.69
C ASN A 215 -13.73 13.95 -6.26
N VAL A 216 -14.51 12.92 -5.89
CA VAL A 216 -14.37 11.56 -6.43
C VAL A 216 -14.71 11.51 -7.92
N ALA A 217 -15.78 12.17 -8.34
CA ALA A 217 -16.13 12.29 -9.76
C ALA A 217 -15.03 13.02 -10.55
N GLY A 218 -14.50 14.12 -10.01
CA GLY A 218 -13.36 14.83 -10.62
C GLY A 218 -12.12 13.96 -10.75
N MET A 219 -11.78 13.19 -9.71
CA MET A 219 -10.61 12.30 -9.70
C MET A 219 -10.76 11.13 -10.69
N ALA A 220 -11.95 10.54 -10.78
CA ALA A 220 -12.28 9.48 -11.74
C ALA A 220 -12.16 9.99 -13.18
N ALA A 221 -12.74 11.15 -13.49
CA ALA A 221 -12.66 11.76 -14.81
C ALA A 221 -11.21 12.10 -15.22
N THR A 222 -10.37 12.54 -14.28
CA THR A 222 -8.94 12.79 -14.55
C THR A 222 -8.10 11.52 -14.65
N SER A 223 -8.51 10.40 -14.03
CA SER A 223 -7.70 9.18 -13.99
C SER A 223 -7.70 8.43 -15.32
N THR A 224 -8.74 8.56 -16.14
CA THR A 224 -8.75 8.05 -17.53
C THR A 224 -7.74 8.78 -18.43
N ALA A 225 -7.18 9.90 -17.99
CA ALA A 225 -6.23 10.71 -18.76
C ALA A 225 -4.87 10.04 -19.02
N SER A 226 -4.43 9.09 -18.18
CA SER A 226 -3.08 8.51 -18.31
C SER A 226 -2.91 7.60 -19.53
N GLY A 227 -4.00 7.24 -20.22
CA GLY A 227 -3.99 6.38 -21.41
C GLY A 227 -4.25 7.10 -22.74
N GLY A 228 -4.37 8.43 -22.76
CA GLY A 228 -4.56 9.22 -23.99
C GLY A 228 -5.91 9.06 -24.71
N LYS A 229 -6.87 8.33 -24.13
CA LYS A 229 -8.23 8.16 -24.67
C LYS A 229 -9.25 8.63 -23.63
N PHE A 230 -9.70 9.86 -23.76
CA PHE A 230 -10.63 10.49 -22.82
C PHE A 230 -12.07 10.03 -23.07
N ASP A 231 -12.80 9.74 -22.01
CA ASP A 231 -14.25 9.58 -22.08
C ASP A 231 -14.90 10.91 -22.51
N LYS A 232 -15.93 10.83 -23.35
CA LYS A 232 -16.67 12.02 -23.80
C LYS A 232 -17.45 12.59 -22.60
N LYS A 233 -17.21 13.87 -22.27
CA LYS A 233 -17.97 14.57 -21.24
C LYS A 233 -19.45 14.66 -21.63
N LEU A 234 -20.33 14.36 -20.69
CA LEU A 234 -21.77 14.50 -20.88
C LEU A 234 -22.19 15.97 -20.70
N PRO A 235 -23.24 16.45 -21.39
CA PRO A 235 -23.71 17.82 -21.25
C PRO A 235 -24.14 18.10 -19.80
N GLY A 236 -23.55 19.13 -19.18
CA GLY A 236 -23.81 19.53 -17.78
C GLY A 236 -22.81 19.00 -16.73
N GLU A 237 -21.79 18.25 -17.14
CA GLU A 237 -20.74 17.78 -16.23
C GLU A 237 -19.86 18.95 -15.73
N LYS A 238 -19.63 19.03 -14.41
CA LYS A 238 -18.82 20.11 -13.82
C LYS A 238 -17.34 19.92 -14.15
N PRO A 239 -16.60 21.00 -14.46
CA PRO A 239 -15.16 20.90 -14.70
C PRO A 239 -14.44 20.37 -13.45
N ALA A 240 -13.40 19.57 -13.66
CA ALA A 240 -12.61 18.98 -12.59
C ALA A 240 -12.02 20.08 -11.68
N LYS A 241 -12.30 20.01 -10.37
CA LYS A 241 -11.89 21.04 -9.39
C LYS A 241 -10.39 21.05 -9.05
N HIS A 242 -9.62 20.09 -9.55
CA HIS A 242 -8.17 19.97 -9.30
C HIS A 242 -7.42 19.74 -10.61
N SER A 243 -7.49 20.69 -11.53
CA SER A 243 -6.46 20.83 -12.57
C SER A 243 -5.17 21.34 -11.90
N GLY A 244 -4.53 20.49 -11.10
CA GLY A 244 -3.32 20.82 -10.37
C GLY A 244 -2.19 21.18 -11.32
N LYS A 245 -1.33 22.12 -10.91
CA LYS A 245 -0.04 22.36 -11.57
C LYS A 245 0.75 21.05 -11.55
N HIS A 246 0.94 20.42 -12.70
CA HIS A 246 1.78 19.24 -12.82
C HIS A 246 3.19 19.54 -12.29
N ARG A 247 3.80 18.56 -11.61
CA ARG A 247 5.19 18.66 -11.15
C ARG A 247 6.08 18.87 -12.38
N LYS A 248 6.66 20.05 -12.53
CA LYS A 248 7.68 20.32 -13.53
C LYS A 248 9.01 19.80 -12.99
N PHE A 249 9.56 18.78 -13.63
CA PHE A 249 10.92 18.32 -13.35
C PHE A 249 11.91 19.23 -14.08
N LEU A 250 13.06 19.50 -13.46
CA LEU A 250 14.16 20.18 -14.15
C LEU A 250 14.73 19.25 -15.24
N PRO A 251 15.24 19.79 -16.36
CA PRO A 251 15.90 19.00 -17.40
C PRO A 251 17.13 18.26 -16.85
N VAL A 252 17.38 17.04 -17.37
CA VAL A 252 18.50 16.18 -16.95
C VAL A 252 19.85 16.62 -17.55
N VAL A 253 19.83 17.45 -18.60
CA VAL A 253 21.05 17.88 -19.31
C VAL A 253 21.63 19.15 -18.67
N GLU A 254 22.91 19.09 -18.29
CA GLU A 254 23.63 20.12 -17.57
C GLU A 254 23.88 21.38 -18.43
N GLY A 255 22.98 22.35 -18.33
CA GLY A 255 23.21 23.73 -18.76
C GLY A 255 23.88 24.57 -17.67
N LYS A 256 24.68 25.57 -18.08
CA LYS A 256 25.31 26.55 -17.19
C LYS A 256 24.24 27.28 -16.36
N GLY A 257 24.21 27.06 -15.03
CA GLY A 257 23.26 27.70 -14.10
C GLY A 257 22.26 26.77 -13.39
N ILE A 258 22.23 25.48 -13.72
CA ILE A 258 21.34 24.49 -13.08
C ILE A 258 21.73 24.20 -11.62
N GLY A 259 23.02 24.18 -11.29
CA GLY A 259 23.48 23.95 -9.92
C GLY A 259 22.94 24.96 -8.91
N SER A 260 22.78 26.24 -9.30
CA SER A 260 22.20 27.27 -8.43
C SER A 260 20.69 27.06 -8.21
N GLN A 261 19.96 26.62 -9.23
CA GLN A 261 18.52 26.33 -9.11
C GLN A 261 18.26 25.08 -8.27
N GLU A 262 19.11 24.06 -8.39
CA GLU A 262 19.04 22.85 -7.55
C GLU A 262 19.38 23.17 -6.09
N GLN A 263 20.43 23.97 -5.84
CA GLN A 263 20.75 24.48 -4.51
C GLN A 263 19.57 25.25 -3.90
N GLN A 264 18.94 26.16 -4.64
CA GLN A 264 17.77 26.88 -4.15
C GLN A 264 16.56 25.96 -3.86
N GLN A 265 16.36 24.89 -4.64
CA GLN A 265 15.28 23.93 -4.39
C GLN A 265 15.57 23.07 -3.15
N THR A 266 16.82 22.61 -3.01
CA THR A 266 17.26 21.81 -1.87
C THR A 266 17.25 22.63 -0.58
N GLU A 267 17.72 23.88 -0.59
CA GLU A 267 17.61 24.82 0.53
C GLU A 267 16.16 25.11 0.92
N LYS A 268 15.25 25.29 -0.05
CA LYS A 268 13.81 25.46 0.27
C LYS A 268 13.22 24.23 0.96
N ILE A 269 13.64 23.03 0.56
CA ILE A 269 13.21 21.78 1.21
C ILE A 269 13.83 21.68 2.60
N LEU A 270 15.12 21.99 2.74
CA LEU A 270 15.85 22.01 4.01
C LEU A 270 15.20 23.00 4.99
N ASN A 271 14.96 24.24 4.58
CA ASN A 271 14.30 25.26 5.39
C ASN A 271 12.89 24.83 5.81
N LYS A 272 12.16 24.12 4.93
CA LYS A 272 10.84 23.57 5.26
C LYS A 272 10.92 22.39 6.23
N LEU A 273 11.97 21.58 6.15
CA LEU A 273 12.23 20.47 7.06
C LEU A 273 12.65 21.00 8.43
N ILE A 274 13.59 21.96 8.45
CA ILE A 274 14.02 22.69 9.65
C ILE A 274 12.82 23.37 10.28
N SER A 275 12.00 24.12 9.53
CA SER A 275 10.79 24.77 10.09
C SER A 275 9.74 23.79 10.63
N LYS A 276 9.64 22.60 10.05
CA LYS A 276 8.72 21.54 10.54
C LYS A 276 9.24 20.83 11.78
N ASN A 277 10.55 20.63 11.88
CA ASN A 277 11.21 19.94 12.99
C ASN A 277 11.71 20.88 14.08
N SER A 278 11.82 22.18 13.80
CA SER A 278 11.96 23.24 14.79
C SER A 278 10.59 23.43 15.43
N HIS A 279 10.22 22.46 16.27
CA HIS A 279 9.42 22.80 17.41
C HIS A 279 10.23 23.83 18.18
N GLU A 280 9.93 25.13 18.01
CA GLU A 280 10.14 26.05 19.10
C GLU A 280 9.54 25.36 20.32
N ILE A 281 10.39 25.00 21.27
CA ILE A 281 10.04 24.22 22.46
C ILE A 281 8.88 24.89 23.22
N LEU A 282 8.63 26.17 22.94
CA LEU A 282 7.48 26.95 23.37
C LEU A 282 6.86 27.69 22.17
N ASN A 283 5.60 27.40 21.83
CA ASN A 283 4.85 28.19 20.86
C ASN A 283 4.51 29.56 21.47
N VAL A 284 5.37 30.55 21.22
CA VAL A 284 5.29 31.90 21.81
C VAL A 284 3.98 32.58 21.43
N ASP A 285 3.54 32.45 20.19
CA ASP A 285 2.27 33.03 19.71
C ASP A 285 1.06 32.48 20.47
N LYS A 286 1.02 31.17 20.71
CA LYS A 286 -0.06 30.54 21.49
C LYS A 286 -0.03 30.98 22.95
N ALA A 287 1.16 31.15 23.53
CA ALA A 287 1.32 31.64 24.90
C ALA A 287 0.86 33.10 25.05
N VAL A 288 1.25 33.97 24.12
CA VAL A 288 0.82 35.39 24.07
C VAL A 288 -0.68 35.48 23.84
N THR A 289 -1.23 34.66 22.93
CA THR A 289 -2.67 34.62 22.68
C THR A 289 -3.45 34.16 23.92
N MET A 290 -2.97 33.12 24.62
CA MET A 290 -3.60 32.69 25.88
C MET A 290 -3.50 33.76 26.97
N TYR A 291 -2.37 34.45 27.09
CA TYR A 291 -2.20 35.55 28.04
C TYR A 291 -3.19 36.70 27.76
N ASN A 292 -3.28 37.14 26.52
CA ASN A 292 -4.19 38.21 26.09
C ASN A 292 -5.66 37.83 26.31
N VAL A 293 -6.06 36.60 25.97
CA VAL A 293 -7.43 36.10 26.21
C VAL A 293 -7.73 36.02 27.71
N LYS A 294 -6.77 35.62 28.55
CA LYS A 294 -6.94 35.56 30.01
C LYS A 294 -7.04 36.96 30.63
N ALA A 295 -6.23 37.91 30.15
CA ALA A 295 -6.29 39.31 30.55
C ALA A 295 -7.64 39.94 30.14
N GLU A 296 -8.12 39.68 28.92
CA GLU A 296 -9.42 40.20 28.47
C GLU A 296 -10.59 39.58 29.24
N LYS A 297 -10.54 38.27 29.55
CA LYS A 297 -11.55 37.63 30.41
C LYS A 297 -11.58 38.22 31.82
N LYS A 298 -10.42 38.56 32.41
CA LYS A 298 -10.36 39.27 33.70
C LYS A 298 -10.98 40.66 33.61
N ARG A 299 -10.60 41.47 32.61
CA ARG A 299 -11.20 42.79 32.37
C ARG A 299 -12.71 42.71 32.14
N ARG A 300 -13.20 41.69 31.42
CA ARG A 300 -14.65 41.46 31.25
C ARG A 300 -15.32 41.10 32.57
N LYS A 301 -14.73 40.26 33.42
CA LYS A 301 -15.27 39.95 34.75
C LYS A 301 -15.33 41.21 35.63
N GLU A 302 -14.25 41.98 35.72
CA GLU A 302 -14.22 43.24 36.47
C GLU A 302 -15.29 44.24 35.96
N LYS A 303 -15.49 44.31 34.64
CA LYS A 303 -16.53 45.18 34.04
C LYS A 303 -17.95 44.66 34.30
N VAL A 304 -18.14 43.34 34.39
CA VAL A 304 -19.43 42.72 34.78
C VAL A 304 -19.69 42.93 36.27
N ASP A 305 -18.69 42.77 37.12
CA ASP A 305 -18.79 42.99 38.57
C ASP A 305 -19.09 44.47 38.86
N TYR A 306 -18.43 45.41 38.17
CA TYR A 306 -18.70 46.85 38.24
C TYR A 306 -20.08 47.24 37.68
N SER A 307 -20.57 46.59 36.61
CA SER A 307 -21.92 46.87 36.08
C SER A 307 -23.04 46.22 36.90
N SER A 308 -22.77 45.10 37.59
CA SER A 308 -23.70 44.47 38.53
C SER A 308 -23.86 45.25 39.84
N SER A 309 -22.83 46.01 40.26
CA SER A 309 -22.91 46.92 41.41
C SER A 309 -23.65 48.22 41.08
N MET A 310 -23.53 48.73 39.84
CA MET A 310 -24.24 49.92 39.35
C MET A 310 -25.72 49.68 38.98
N SER A 311 -26.08 48.48 38.50
CA SER A 311 -27.44 48.17 38.02
C SER A 311 -28.48 47.83 39.11
N LYS A 312 -28.08 47.87 40.41
CA LYS A 312 -29.03 47.81 41.55
C LYS A 312 -29.69 49.14 41.88
N LYS A 313 -29.31 50.24 41.23
CA LYS A 313 -30.01 51.53 41.29
C LYS A 313 -30.51 51.86 39.89
N LEU A 314 -31.80 52.23 39.77
CA LEU A 314 -32.53 52.62 38.55
C LEU A 314 -33.29 51.48 37.83
N LYS A 315 -34.49 51.17 38.35
CA LYS A 315 -35.60 50.63 37.54
C LYS A 315 -36.62 51.75 37.29
N PRO A 316 -37.02 52.00 36.04
CA PRO A 316 -38.34 52.54 35.76
C PRO A 316 -39.24 51.51 35.04
N ASN A 317 -40.44 51.35 35.60
CA ASN A 317 -41.58 50.62 35.07
C ASN A 317 -42.03 51.13 33.70
N LYS A 318 -42.42 50.21 32.78
CA LYS A 318 -43.64 50.34 31.94
C LYS A 318 -43.97 49.03 31.19
N LYS A 319 -45.26 48.69 31.23
CA LYS A 319 -45.94 47.52 30.66
C LYS A 319 -46.13 47.62 29.13
N PRO A 320 -46.51 46.52 28.43
CA PRO A 320 -46.26 46.34 26.99
C PRO A 320 -47.44 46.76 26.10
N LEU A 321 -47.14 47.17 24.86
CA LEU A 321 -48.11 47.39 23.79
C LEU A 321 -47.81 46.46 22.60
N LYS A 322 -48.82 45.67 22.22
CA LYS A 322 -48.89 44.79 21.04
C LYS A 322 -49.05 45.59 19.73
N LYS A 323 -48.43 45.12 18.64
CA LYS A 323 -48.96 45.09 17.25
C LYS A 323 -47.99 44.26 16.39
N ALA A 324 -48.37 43.08 15.90
CA ALA A 324 -49.20 42.74 14.74
C ALA A 324 -48.42 42.71 13.40
N SER A 325 -48.36 41.50 12.84
CA SER A 325 -47.73 41.02 11.62
C SER A 325 -48.33 41.59 10.32
N LYS A 326 -47.50 41.75 9.28
CA LYS A 326 -47.95 42.02 7.90
C LYS A 326 -47.43 40.95 6.93
N GLN A 327 -48.37 40.28 6.26
CA GLN A 327 -48.17 39.30 5.19
C GLN A 327 -47.63 39.96 3.90
N GLY A 328 -46.87 39.17 3.13
CA GLY A 328 -46.39 39.52 1.79
C GLY A 328 -47.46 39.36 0.71
N GLN A 329 -47.31 40.18 -0.34
CA GLN A 329 -48.06 40.08 -1.59
C GLN A 329 -47.17 39.62 -2.74
N LYS A 330 -47.75 38.74 -3.56
CA LYS A 330 -47.28 38.30 -4.88
C LYS A 330 -47.67 39.31 -5.97
N SER A 331 -46.89 39.36 -7.04
CA SER A 331 -47.30 39.71 -8.41
C SER A 331 -46.11 39.35 -9.31
N LYS A 332 -46.20 38.31 -10.15
CA LYS A 332 -46.81 38.16 -11.49
C LYS A 332 -45.69 38.06 -12.51
#